data_AF-A0A951RY90-F1
#
_entry.id   AF-A0A951RY90-F1
#
_cell.length_a   1.000
_cell.length_b   1.000
_cell.length_c   1.000
_cell.angle_alpha   90.00
_cell.angle_beta   90.00
_cell.angle_gamma   90.00
#
_symmetry.space_group_name_H-M   'P 1'
#
loop_
_entity.id
_entity.type
_entity.pdbx_description
1 polymer ?
#
loop_
_entity_poly.entity_id
_entity_poly.type
_entity_poly.pdbx_seq_one_letter_code
_entity_poly.pdbx_strand_id
1 'polypeptide(L)'
;TPKVQSDIIQNLGLKDPKVFISSFNRPNLYYEVVPKVKKEQTIKSIVKFIAQNRGKSGIIYTLNRKTTEEIADMLNANGIKAAAYHAGLDSKLRAERQDKFLSEKIQVIVATIAFGMGIDKPDIRFVIHYNIPKSIENYYQETGRAGRDGLEGKCILYYSHHDVAKLEHLMRDKTLTEREIGAQLIRETVAYSESAVCRRKLLLNYFGEIYPKDNCGGKCDNCKHPKELIEAKEEALIALKVIESLEERFPANYVIPVILGSANPQIQMYRHDSLPVFGSGKAHDELYWNSLIRQLILANYIKKDIADYGVLKFTDSGKAFMKKPASFKIAINHTFETDSDDDDDEADNAEGVATDEKLFEMLKELRQREGRKRNLPPFVIFLESSLMDMATLYPTSTKELEKCQGVSAGKAIKFGKPFIELISKYVEENDIEKPEEFVVRSVANKSSNKVFIIQNIDKKLPLETIAKHRSMPLSELLEEMETIVASGTKLNLDYAIDEWMDEYEKDEIIEYFKGCETSSLETAQEELSDGNYSLEQLKIMRIKFLSEYGN
;
A
#
# COMPACT_ATOMS: atom_id res chain seq x y z
N THR A 1 15.91 -23.28 1.96
CA THR A 1 14.78 -24.03 2.54
C THR A 1 15.15 -25.50 2.65
N PRO A 2 14.48 -26.30 3.50
CA PRO A 2 14.78 -27.72 3.66
C PRO A 2 14.69 -28.52 2.36
N LYS A 3 13.73 -28.19 1.48
CA LYS A 3 13.61 -28.79 0.14
C LYS A 3 14.87 -28.57 -0.70
N VAL A 4 15.30 -27.32 -0.83
CA VAL A 4 16.49 -26.96 -1.62
C VAL A 4 17.76 -27.61 -1.06
N GLN A 5 17.86 -27.76 0.26
CA GLN A 5 18.97 -28.49 0.88
C GLN A 5 18.99 -29.96 0.45
N SER A 6 17.85 -30.66 0.49
CA SER A 6 17.74 -32.04 0.02
C SER A 6 18.05 -32.16 -1.47
N ASP A 7 17.55 -31.23 -2.29
CA ASP A 7 17.82 -31.19 -3.73
C ASP A 7 19.32 -30.99 -4.01
N ILE A 8 20.02 -30.14 -3.24
CA ILE A 8 21.48 -29.95 -3.37
C ILE A 8 22.23 -31.25 -3.04
N ILE A 9 21.88 -31.91 -1.93
CA ILE A 9 22.52 -33.16 -1.50
C ILE A 9 22.35 -34.24 -2.58
N GLN A 10 21.12 -34.39 -3.10
CA GLN A 10 20.79 -35.37 -4.12
C GLN A 10 21.49 -35.07 -5.45
N ASN A 11 21.42 -33.83 -5.95
CA ASN A 11 21.98 -33.45 -7.25
C ASN A 11 23.51 -33.47 -7.26
N LEU A 12 24.16 -33.19 -6.13
CA LEU A 12 25.61 -33.31 -6.00
C LEU A 12 26.07 -34.74 -5.69
N GLY A 13 25.15 -35.70 -5.53
CA GLY A 13 25.48 -37.09 -5.24
C GLY A 13 26.21 -37.28 -3.91
N LEU A 14 25.98 -36.41 -2.93
CA LEU A 14 26.67 -36.46 -1.65
C LEU A 14 26.17 -37.68 -0.85
N LYS A 15 27.10 -38.54 -0.43
CA LYS A 15 26.80 -39.71 0.40
C LYS A 15 26.99 -39.34 1.86
N ASP A 16 25.90 -39.35 2.62
CA ASP A 16 25.87 -39.05 4.06
C ASP A 16 26.72 -37.82 4.46
N PRO A 17 26.46 -36.64 3.86
CA PRO A 17 27.25 -35.46 4.16
C PRO A 17 26.97 -34.96 5.58
N LYS A 18 28.03 -34.52 6.28
CA LYS A 18 27.85 -33.70 7.48
C LYS A 18 27.27 -32.36 7.09
N VAL A 19 26.06 -32.06 7.54
CA VAL A 19 25.37 -30.81 7.26
C VAL A 19 25.54 -29.85 8.44
N PHE A 20 26.14 -28.69 8.18
CA PHE A 20 26.24 -27.60 9.15
C PHE A 20 25.36 -26.43 8.69
N ILE A 21 24.28 -26.16 9.43
CA ILE A 21 23.33 -25.08 9.13
C ILE A 21 23.48 -24.03 10.24
N SER A 22 23.76 -22.79 9.84
CA SER A 22 23.70 -21.64 10.74
C SER A 22 22.29 -21.05 10.74
N SER A 23 21.95 -20.32 11.80
CA SER A 23 20.67 -19.63 11.91
C SER A 23 20.47 -18.63 10.75
N PHE A 24 19.25 -18.57 10.23
CA PHE A 24 18.79 -17.56 9.28
C PHE A 24 18.42 -16.24 9.96
N ASN A 25 18.54 -16.15 11.29
CA ASN A 25 18.21 -14.95 12.03
C ASN A 25 19.26 -13.85 11.80
N ARG A 26 18.79 -12.70 11.31
CA ARG A 26 19.55 -11.47 11.22
C ARG A 26 19.07 -10.50 12.30
N PRO A 27 19.65 -10.55 13.52
CA PRO A 27 19.10 -9.83 14.67
C PRO A 27 19.12 -8.31 14.50
N ASN A 28 20.06 -7.80 13.70
CA ASN A 28 20.26 -6.40 13.40
C ASN A 28 19.26 -5.82 12.38
N LEU A 29 18.45 -6.65 11.72
CA LEU A 29 17.46 -6.18 10.75
C LEU A 29 16.11 -5.92 11.42
N TYR A 30 15.56 -4.74 11.11
CA TYR A 30 14.19 -4.35 11.39
C TYR A 30 13.32 -4.62 10.16
N TYR A 31 12.20 -5.33 10.33
CA TYR A 31 11.26 -5.63 9.24
C TYR A 31 9.92 -4.90 9.42
N GLU A 32 9.39 -4.36 8.34
CA GLU A 32 8.15 -3.59 8.36
C GLU A 32 7.40 -3.75 7.04
N VAL A 33 6.09 -3.91 7.12
CA VAL A 33 5.18 -3.93 5.97
C VAL A 33 4.26 -2.73 6.11
N VAL A 34 4.20 -1.90 5.07
CA VAL A 34 3.41 -0.67 5.02
C VAL A 34 2.38 -0.81 3.89
N PRO A 35 1.12 -0.37 4.09
CA PRO A 35 0.15 -0.31 3.02
C PRO A 35 0.68 0.49 1.83
N LYS A 36 0.49 -0.04 0.63
CA LYS A 36 0.82 0.66 -0.61
C LYS A 36 -0.45 1.26 -1.20
N VAL A 37 -0.66 2.51 -0.83
CA VAL A 37 -1.74 3.38 -1.35
C VAL A 37 -1.40 3.90 -2.75
N LYS A 38 -1.99 5.03 -3.15
CA LYS A 38 -1.68 5.75 -4.39
C LYS A 38 -0.17 5.98 -4.60
N LYS A 39 0.25 5.90 -5.87
CA LYS A 39 1.66 5.99 -6.30
C LYS A 39 2.37 7.21 -5.73
N GLU A 40 1.75 8.39 -5.83
CA GLU A 40 2.31 9.65 -5.36
C GLU A 40 2.58 9.64 -3.86
N GLN A 41 1.63 9.15 -3.06
CA GLN A 41 1.75 9.11 -1.60
C GLN A 41 2.78 8.06 -1.16
N THR A 42 2.83 6.91 -1.84
CA THR A 42 3.89 5.92 -1.64
C THR A 42 5.27 6.51 -1.93
N ILE A 43 5.44 7.23 -3.05
CA ILE A 43 6.71 7.89 -3.39
C ILE A 43 7.04 8.97 -2.35
N LYS A 44 6.09 9.80 -1.92
CA LYS A 44 6.30 10.80 -0.87
C LYS A 44 6.80 10.15 0.43
N SER A 45 6.20 9.03 0.83
CA SER A 45 6.59 8.25 2.01
C SER A 45 8.04 7.73 1.89
N ILE A 46 8.42 7.17 0.74
CA ILE A 46 9.80 6.74 0.46
C ILE A 46 10.78 7.90 0.54
N VAL A 47 10.46 9.03 -0.10
CA VAL A 47 11.34 10.21 -0.15
C VAL A 47 11.53 10.77 1.27
N LYS A 48 10.46 10.84 2.08
CA LYS A 48 10.49 11.25 3.50
C LYS A 48 11.37 10.31 4.33
N PHE A 49 11.18 9.00 4.19
CA PHE A 49 11.98 8.00 4.90
C PHE A 49 13.47 8.13 4.58
N ILE A 50 13.83 8.31 3.30
CA ILE A 50 15.24 8.42 2.89
C ILE A 50 15.85 9.74 3.39
N ALA A 51 15.08 10.83 3.41
CA ALA A 51 15.54 12.10 3.96
C ALA A 51 15.83 12.02 5.47
N GLN A 52 14.99 11.32 6.24
CA GLN A 52 15.25 11.01 7.66
C GLN A 52 16.46 10.08 7.85
N ASN A 53 16.93 9.44 6.78
CA ASN A 53 18.13 8.60 6.75
C ASN A 53 19.21 9.22 5.85
N ARG A 54 19.35 10.55 5.87
CA ARG A 54 20.33 11.28 5.05
C ARG A 54 21.74 10.72 5.22
N GLY A 55 22.43 10.55 4.10
CA GLY A 55 23.80 10.02 4.06
C GLY A 55 23.91 8.50 4.21
N LYS A 56 22.81 7.79 4.48
CA LYS A 56 22.79 6.33 4.56
C LYS A 56 22.51 5.72 3.19
N SER A 57 23.28 4.71 2.80
CA SER A 57 23.06 3.98 1.55
C SER A 57 21.86 3.04 1.62
N GLY A 58 21.15 2.88 0.51
CA GLY A 58 20.03 1.97 0.43
C GLY A 58 19.69 1.47 -0.96
N ILE A 59 18.83 0.45 -1.02
CA ILE A 59 18.34 -0.17 -2.25
C ILE A 59 16.81 -0.09 -2.26
N ILE A 60 16.22 0.23 -3.41
CA ILE A 60 14.77 0.16 -3.64
C ILE A 60 14.51 -0.87 -4.73
N TYR A 61 13.83 -1.97 -4.41
CA TYR A 61 13.43 -3.01 -5.35
C TYR A 61 12.06 -2.73 -5.96
N THR A 62 11.95 -2.86 -7.29
CA THR A 62 10.71 -2.69 -8.05
C THR A 62 10.55 -3.84 -9.07
N LEU A 63 9.32 -4.09 -9.55
CA LEU A 63 9.07 -5.18 -10.50
C LEU A 63 9.54 -4.88 -11.92
N ASN A 64 9.39 -3.64 -12.39
CA ASN A 64 9.55 -3.29 -13.79
C ASN A 64 10.61 -2.19 -14.01
N ARG A 65 11.20 -2.18 -15.22
CA ARG A 65 12.32 -1.29 -15.59
C ARG A 65 11.91 0.18 -15.54
N LYS A 66 10.74 0.50 -16.10
CA LYS A 66 10.22 1.88 -16.14
C LYS A 66 10.10 2.49 -14.75
N THR A 67 9.55 1.75 -13.79
CA THR A 67 9.43 2.21 -12.39
C THR A 67 10.79 2.42 -11.72
N THR A 68 11.84 1.68 -12.10
CA THR A 68 13.18 1.98 -11.56
C THR A 68 13.69 3.36 -11.98
N GLU A 69 13.47 3.75 -13.23
CA GLU A 69 13.85 5.05 -13.76
C GLU A 69 12.99 6.16 -13.14
N GLU A 70 11.66 5.99 -13.12
CA GLU A 70 10.73 6.96 -12.54
C GLU A 70 11.02 7.28 -11.06
N ILE A 71 11.25 6.26 -10.23
CA ILE A 71 11.55 6.47 -8.81
C ILE A 71 12.95 7.11 -8.65
N ALA A 72 13.95 6.71 -9.44
CA ALA A 72 15.27 7.32 -9.39
C ALA A 72 15.23 8.81 -9.75
N ASP A 73 14.46 9.19 -10.78
CA ASP A 73 14.30 10.59 -11.19
C ASP A 73 13.56 11.40 -10.11
N MET A 74 12.52 10.83 -9.51
CA MET A 74 11.81 11.46 -8.38
C MET A 74 12.73 11.68 -7.18
N LEU A 75 13.58 10.72 -6.83
CA LEU A 75 14.56 10.88 -5.75
C LEU A 75 15.58 11.98 -6.07
N ASN A 76 16.11 12.02 -7.29
CA ASN A 76 17.05 13.05 -7.72
C ASN A 76 16.43 14.45 -7.71
N ALA A 77 15.17 14.59 -8.14
CA ALA A 77 14.43 15.84 -8.06
C ALA A 77 14.30 16.36 -6.61
N ASN A 78 14.35 15.45 -5.63
CA ASN A 78 14.33 15.71 -4.20
C ASN A 78 15.71 15.79 -3.54
N GLY A 79 16.78 15.92 -4.33
CA GLY A 79 18.15 16.05 -3.81
C GLY A 79 18.75 14.77 -3.24
N ILE A 80 18.09 13.62 -3.44
CA ILE A 80 18.61 12.30 -3.06
C ILE A 80 19.36 11.73 -4.27
N LYS A 81 20.67 11.51 -4.13
CA LYS A 81 21.50 10.95 -5.20
C LYS A 81 21.10 9.50 -5.49
N ALA A 82 20.29 9.29 -6.51
CA ALA A 82 19.76 7.97 -6.86
C ALA A 82 20.08 7.58 -8.29
N ALA A 83 20.16 6.27 -8.58
CA ALA A 83 20.24 5.78 -9.94
C ALA A 83 19.44 4.49 -10.15
N ALA A 84 18.83 4.37 -11.32
CA ALA A 84 18.15 3.16 -11.75
C ALA A 84 19.16 2.03 -12.07
N TYR A 85 18.79 0.78 -11.85
CA TYR A 85 19.59 -0.38 -12.24
C TYR A 85 18.70 -1.53 -12.68
N HIS A 86 18.78 -1.91 -13.95
CA HIS A 86 18.02 -3.02 -14.51
C HIS A 86 18.75 -3.62 -15.72
N ALA A 87 18.35 -4.84 -16.09
CA ALA A 87 18.92 -5.57 -17.23
C ALA A 87 18.70 -4.92 -18.61
N GLY A 88 17.95 -3.81 -18.68
CA GLY A 88 17.78 -3.03 -19.92
C GLY A 88 18.92 -2.02 -20.17
N LEU A 89 19.75 -1.74 -19.16
CA LEU A 89 20.89 -0.84 -19.27
C LEU A 89 22.10 -1.58 -19.85
N ASP A 90 22.92 -0.86 -20.61
CA ASP A 90 24.18 -1.40 -21.11
C ASP A 90 25.11 -1.83 -19.96
N SER A 91 25.99 -2.79 -20.23
CA SER A 91 26.87 -3.38 -19.22
C SER A 91 27.85 -2.37 -18.61
N LYS A 92 28.32 -1.40 -19.40
CA LYS A 92 29.28 -0.38 -18.94
C LYS A 92 28.61 0.59 -17.98
N LEU A 93 27.41 1.06 -18.29
CA LEU A 93 26.61 1.92 -17.42
C LEU A 93 26.21 1.20 -16.12
N ARG A 94 25.87 -0.10 -16.19
CA ARG A 94 25.61 -0.89 -14.98
C ARG A 94 26.83 -0.97 -14.07
N ALA A 95 28.00 -1.28 -14.63
CA ALA A 95 29.25 -1.30 -13.86
C ALA A 95 29.56 0.07 -13.24
N GLU A 96 29.43 1.15 -14.01
CA GLU A 96 29.65 2.52 -13.52
C GLU A 96 28.72 2.89 -12.36
N ARG A 97 27.42 2.58 -12.46
CA ARG A 97 26.44 2.84 -11.40
C ARG A 97 26.73 2.01 -10.16
N GLN A 98 27.15 0.75 -10.32
CA GLN A 98 27.58 -0.11 -9.22
C GLN A 98 28.80 0.49 -8.52
N ASP A 99 29.85 0.87 -9.25
CA ASP A 99 31.06 1.47 -8.68
C ASP A 99 30.76 2.78 -7.94
N LYS A 100 29.88 3.61 -8.49
CA LYS A 100 29.41 4.85 -7.84
C LYS A 100 28.62 4.59 -6.56
N PHE A 101 27.86 3.50 -6.49
CA PHE A 101 27.16 3.10 -5.26
C PHE A 101 28.12 2.54 -4.20
N LEU A 102 29.08 1.71 -4.62
CA LEU A 102 30.12 1.18 -3.74
C LEU A 102 31.01 2.30 -3.15
N SER A 103 31.32 3.32 -3.97
CA SER A 103 32.10 4.50 -3.56
C SER A 103 31.28 5.65 -2.95
N GLU A 104 30.01 5.40 -2.60
CA GLU A 104 29.10 6.36 -1.93
C GLU A 104 28.80 7.66 -2.70
N LYS A 105 29.17 7.71 -3.99
CA LYS A 105 28.78 8.81 -4.89
C LYS A 105 27.28 8.77 -5.21
N ILE A 106 26.69 7.59 -5.19
CA ILE A 106 25.24 7.36 -5.27
C ILE A 106 24.79 6.84 -3.90
N GLN A 107 23.77 7.48 -3.34
CA GLN A 107 23.19 7.09 -2.05
C GLN A 107 22.21 5.92 -2.24
N VAL A 108 21.38 5.95 -3.27
CA VAL A 108 20.29 4.98 -3.46
C VAL A 108 20.36 4.34 -4.83
N ILE A 109 20.30 3.00 -4.88
CA ILE A 109 20.07 2.28 -6.13
C ILE A 109 18.61 1.84 -6.18
N VAL A 110 17.90 2.23 -7.23
CA VAL A 110 16.54 1.75 -7.53
C VAL A 110 16.66 0.65 -8.58
N ALA A 111 16.25 -0.56 -8.28
CA ALA A 111 16.57 -1.70 -9.11
C ALA A 111 15.45 -2.72 -9.27
N THR A 112 15.51 -3.47 -10.36
CA THR A 112 14.83 -4.76 -10.43
C THR A 112 15.69 -5.85 -9.78
N ILE A 113 15.18 -7.09 -9.72
CA ILE A 113 15.91 -8.27 -9.23
C ILE A 113 17.28 -8.50 -9.91
N ALA A 114 17.56 -7.84 -11.03
CA ALA A 114 18.86 -7.88 -11.70
C ALA A 114 20.00 -7.29 -10.84
N PHE A 115 19.69 -6.43 -9.87
CA PHE A 115 20.68 -5.89 -8.94
C PHE A 115 20.78 -6.77 -7.70
N GLY A 116 21.69 -7.75 -7.72
CA GLY A 116 21.87 -8.55 -6.53
C GLY A 116 23.03 -9.54 -6.51
N MET A 117 23.24 -10.33 -7.57
CA MET A 117 24.36 -11.27 -7.56
C MET A 117 25.69 -10.51 -7.61
N GLY A 118 26.56 -10.70 -6.60
CA GLY A 118 27.92 -10.16 -6.57
C GLY A 118 28.11 -8.77 -5.96
N ILE A 119 27.08 -8.15 -5.38
CA ILE A 119 27.25 -6.89 -4.63
C ILE A 119 27.54 -7.18 -3.17
N ASP A 120 28.66 -6.65 -2.69
CA ASP A 120 29.11 -6.75 -1.31
C ASP A 120 29.46 -5.38 -0.72
N LYS A 121 28.44 -4.55 -0.52
CA LYS A 121 28.53 -3.32 0.26
C LYS A 121 28.07 -3.62 1.70
N PRO A 122 28.96 -3.57 2.72
CA PRO A 122 28.63 -4.03 4.06
C PRO A 122 27.63 -3.12 4.79
N ASP A 123 27.57 -1.86 4.40
CA ASP A 123 26.95 -0.75 5.12
C ASP A 123 25.62 -0.27 4.51
N ILE A 124 24.90 -1.12 3.78
CA ILE A 124 23.55 -0.81 3.31
C ILE A 124 22.62 -0.70 4.53
N ARG A 125 22.00 0.46 4.74
CA ARG A 125 21.20 0.77 5.93
C ARG A 125 19.72 0.55 5.75
N PHE A 126 19.24 0.56 4.52
CA PHE A 126 17.86 0.22 4.24
C PHE A 126 17.69 -0.49 2.90
N VAL A 127 16.72 -1.39 2.88
CA VAL A 127 16.22 -2.05 1.68
C VAL A 127 14.71 -1.81 1.66
N ILE A 128 14.22 -1.20 0.59
CA ILE A 128 12.80 -0.92 0.39
C ILE A 128 12.32 -1.79 -0.76
N HIS A 129 11.21 -2.48 -0.57
CA HIS A 129 10.49 -3.16 -1.63
C HIS A 129 9.29 -2.30 -2.00
N TYR A 130 9.36 -1.62 -3.14
CA TYR A 130 8.24 -0.83 -3.67
C TYR A 130 7.09 -1.72 -4.15
N ASN A 131 7.38 -2.97 -4.49
CA ASN A 131 6.39 -3.97 -4.86
C ASN A 131 6.64 -5.25 -4.06
N ILE A 132 5.58 -6.06 -3.88
CA ILE A 132 5.72 -7.38 -3.29
C ILE A 132 6.72 -8.26 -4.07
N PRO A 133 7.66 -8.93 -3.36
CA PRO A 133 8.55 -9.92 -3.97
C PRO A 133 7.80 -11.14 -4.51
N LYS A 134 8.42 -11.85 -5.45
CA LYS A 134 7.83 -13.10 -6.01
C LYS A 134 7.83 -14.27 -5.03
N SER A 135 8.70 -14.24 -4.03
CA SER A 135 8.83 -15.29 -3.03
C SER A 135 9.52 -14.78 -1.77
N ILE A 136 9.38 -15.52 -0.66
CA ILE A 136 10.08 -15.26 0.59
C ILE A 136 11.59 -15.46 0.44
N GLU A 137 12.05 -16.39 -0.42
CA GLU A 137 13.48 -16.54 -0.68
C GLU A 137 14.08 -15.28 -1.31
N ASN A 138 13.39 -14.70 -2.31
CA ASN A 138 13.83 -13.45 -2.93
C ASN A 138 13.85 -12.33 -1.88
N TYR A 139 12.75 -12.18 -1.13
CA TYR A 139 12.65 -11.17 -0.08
C TYR A 139 13.77 -11.30 0.96
N TYR A 140 14.06 -12.52 1.43
CA TYR A 140 15.11 -12.79 2.41
C TYR A 140 16.51 -12.49 1.85
N GLN A 141 16.81 -12.90 0.62
CA GLN A 141 18.10 -12.59 -0.01
C GLN A 141 18.29 -11.09 -0.26
N GLU A 142 17.24 -10.40 -0.69
CA GLU A 142 17.25 -8.97 -0.99
C GLU A 142 17.38 -8.13 0.28
N THR A 143 16.56 -8.39 1.30
CA THR A 143 16.65 -7.73 2.61
C THR A 143 17.96 -8.06 3.34
N GLY A 144 18.49 -9.27 3.15
CA GLY A 144 19.78 -9.72 3.71
C GLY A 144 21.00 -8.93 3.24
N ARG A 145 20.85 -8.05 2.25
CA ARG A 145 21.88 -7.07 1.83
C ARG A 145 22.08 -5.95 2.82
N ALA A 146 21.05 -5.60 3.59
CA ALA A 146 21.18 -4.61 4.64
C ALA A 146 22.05 -5.14 5.79
N GLY A 147 22.78 -4.24 6.44
CA GLY A 147 23.42 -4.51 7.73
C GLY A 147 24.39 -5.69 7.75
N ARG A 148 25.20 -5.87 6.69
CA ARG A 148 26.20 -6.95 6.65
C ARG A 148 27.37 -6.70 7.60
N ASP A 149 27.63 -5.44 7.93
CA ASP A 149 28.49 -4.99 9.03
C ASP A 149 27.95 -5.33 10.44
N GLY A 150 26.74 -5.89 10.55
CA GLY A 150 26.09 -6.20 11.82
C GLY A 150 25.38 -5.02 12.49
N LEU A 151 25.49 -3.82 11.92
CA LEU A 151 24.75 -2.63 12.39
C LEU A 151 23.30 -2.66 11.88
N GLU A 152 22.47 -1.78 12.44
CA GLU A 152 21.05 -1.77 12.11
C GLU A 152 20.79 -1.58 10.62
N GLY A 153 19.88 -2.40 10.09
CA GLY A 153 19.35 -2.31 8.74
C GLY A 153 17.82 -2.30 8.78
N LYS A 154 17.18 -1.43 8.00
CA LYS A 154 15.70 -1.34 7.91
C LYS A 154 15.20 -1.96 6.61
N CYS A 155 14.25 -2.87 6.70
CA CYS A 155 13.67 -3.60 5.58
C CYS A 155 12.17 -3.27 5.51
N ILE A 156 11.79 -2.45 4.53
CA ILE A 156 10.42 -1.92 4.40
C ILE A 156 9.79 -2.49 3.14
N LEU A 157 8.62 -3.13 3.27
CA LEU A 157 7.84 -3.63 2.16
C LEU A 157 6.55 -2.82 2.01
N TYR A 158 6.39 -2.13 0.87
CA TYR A 158 5.11 -1.57 0.46
C TYR A 158 4.26 -2.68 -0.17
N TYR A 159 3.08 -2.94 0.40
CA TYR A 159 2.20 -4.03 0.01
C TYR A 159 0.82 -3.56 -0.44
N SER A 160 0.38 -4.04 -1.60
CA SER A 160 -1.02 -3.97 -2.05
C SER A 160 -1.39 -5.19 -2.87
N HIS A 161 -2.68 -5.53 -2.87
CA HIS A 161 -3.22 -6.63 -3.68
C HIS A 161 -3.09 -6.37 -5.19
N HIS A 162 -3.08 -5.10 -5.63
CA HIS A 162 -2.83 -4.78 -7.03
C HIS A 162 -1.46 -5.27 -7.50
N ASP A 163 -0.42 -5.20 -6.67
CA ASP A 163 0.89 -5.75 -7.00
C ASP A 163 0.89 -7.29 -7.04
N VAL A 164 0.05 -7.94 -6.23
CA VAL A 164 -0.17 -9.40 -6.27
C VAL A 164 -0.80 -9.80 -7.60
N ALA A 165 -1.88 -9.12 -8.01
CA ALA A 165 -2.55 -9.38 -9.29
C ALA A 165 -1.60 -9.19 -10.49
N LYS A 166 -0.71 -8.19 -10.44
CA LYS A 166 0.35 -8.01 -11.44
C LYS A 166 1.33 -9.19 -11.48
N LEU A 167 1.76 -9.70 -10.33
CA LEU A 167 2.63 -10.86 -10.26
C LEU A 167 1.96 -12.12 -10.82
N GLU A 168 0.70 -12.35 -10.48
CA GLU A 168 -0.09 -13.47 -11.01
C GLU A 168 -0.31 -13.36 -12.51
N HIS A 169 -0.57 -12.15 -13.01
CA HIS A 169 -0.69 -11.89 -14.45
C HIS A 169 0.61 -12.25 -15.19
N LEU A 170 1.79 -11.90 -14.65
CA LEU A 170 3.08 -12.26 -15.23
C LEU A 170 3.34 -13.77 -15.29
N MET A 171 2.59 -14.59 -14.54
CA MET A 171 2.68 -16.05 -14.59
C MET A 171 1.79 -16.66 -15.68
N ARG A 172 0.83 -15.92 -16.26
CA ARG A 172 -0.16 -16.45 -17.23
C ARG A 172 0.43 -17.02 -18.53
N ASP A 173 1.66 -16.69 -18.88
CA ASP A 173 2.32 -17.24 -20.08
C ASP A 173 3.29 -18.38 -19.77
N LYS A 174 3.41 -18.79 -18.50
CA LYS A 174 4.31 -19.86 -18.06
C LYS A 174 3.68 -21.25 -18.23
N THR A 175 4.48 -22.30 -18.11
CA THR A 175 3.96 -23.69 -18.08
C THR A 175 3.07 -23.91 -16.85
N LEU A 176 2.19 -24.93 -16.87
CA LEU A 176 1.29 -25.21 -15.75
C LEU A 176 2.05 -25.39 -14.43
N THR A 177 3.11 -26.20 -14.44
CA THR A 177 3.96 -26.46 -13.27
C THR A 177 4.61 -25.19 -12.73
N GLU A 178 5.12 -24.31 -13.61
CA GLU A 178 5.69 -23.03 -13.20
C GLU A 178 4.63 -22.10 -12.60
N ARG A 179 3.40 -22.11 -13.13
CA ARG A 179 2.27 -21.33 -12.57
C ARG A 179 1.89 -21.81 -11.18
N GLU A 180 1.78 -23.11 -10.98
CA GLU A 180 1.41 -23.70 -9.69
C GLU A 180 2.46 -23.39 -8.62
N ILE A 181 3.75 -23.57 -8.95
CA ILE A 181 4.86 -23.21 -8.06
C ILE A 181 4.86 -21.69 -7.81
N GLY A 182 4.74 -20.87 -8.86
CA GLY A 182 4.70 -19.42 -8.75
C GLY A 182 3.56 -18.93 -7.86
N ALA A 183 2.35 -19.46 -8.04
CA ALA A 183 1.19 -19.14 -7.21
C ALA A 183 1.38 -19.57 -5.75
N GLN A 184 2.06 -20.70 -5.49
CA GLN A 184 2.44 -21.07 -4.14
C GLN A 184 3.41 -20.05 -3.51
N LEU A 185 4.47 -19.67 -4.23
CA LEU A 185 5.47 -18.71 -3.74
C LEU A 185 4.87 -17.32 -3.46
N ILE A 186 3.98 -16.86 -4.35
CA ILE A 186 3.24 -15.59 -4.17
C ILE A 186 2.37 -15.68 -2.92
N ARG A 187 1.60 -16.77 -2.75
CA ARG A 187 0.76 -16.96 -1.55
C ARG A 187 1.55 -16.96 -0.25
N GLU A 188 2.74 -17.54 -0.21
CA GLU A 188 3.61 -17.46 0.99
C GLU A 188 4.11 -16.04 1.25
N THR A 189 4.29 -15.23 0.20
CA THR A 189 4.70 -13.82 0.35
C THR A 189 3.54 -12.95 0.82
N VAL A 190 2.35 -13.14 0.25
CA VAL A 190 1.09 -12.52 0.72
C VAL A 190 0.85 -12.86 2.19
N ALA A 191 1.01 -14.14 2.53
CA ALA A 191 0.91 -14.64 3.89
C ALA A 191 1.86 -13.93 4.86
N TYR A 192 3.10 -13.68 4.45
CA TYR A 192 4.03 -12.91 5.26
C TYR A 192 3.59 -11.45 5.42
N SER A 193 3.13 -10.80 4.35
CA SER A 193 2.71 -9.39 4.35
C SER A 193 1.51 -9.15 5.27
N GLU A 194 0.50 -10.01 5.18
CA GLU A 194 -0.76 -9.89 5.93
C GLU A 194 -0.67 -10.33 7.38
N SER A 195 0.36 -11.09 7.76
CA SER A 195 0.38 -11.64 9.12
C SER A 195 0.50 -10.56 10.19
N ALA A 196 -0.25 -10.71 11.29
CA ALA A 196 -0.08 -9.92 12.51
C ALA A 196 0.94 -10.51 13.50
N VAL A 197 1.56 -11.65 13.16
CA VAL A 197 2.56 -12.32 14.01
C VAL A 197 3.96 -11.77 13.72
N CYS A 198 4.89 -11.87 14.66
CA CYS A 198 6.30 -11.50 14.49
C CYS A 198 6.87 -11.90 13.11
N ARG A 199 7.24 -10.90 12.29
CA ARG A 199 7.81 -11.07 10.94
C ARG A 199 9.01 -12.02 10.93
N ARG A 200 9.87 -11.89 11.93
CA ARG A 200 11.07 -12.74 12.08
C ARG A 200 10.71 -14.20 12.34
N LYS A 201 9.71 -14.46 13.18
CA LYS A 201 9.27 -15.84 13.46
C LYS A 201 8.73 -16.51 12.19
N LEU A 202 8.00 -15.75 11.35
CA LEU A 202 7.51 -16.23 10.05
C LEU A 202 8.67 -16.55 9.10
N LEU A 203 9.64 -15.63 8.93
CA LEU A 203 10.78 -15.87 8.06
C LEU A 203 11.60 -17.09 8.49
N LEU A 204 11.89 -17.24 9.78
CA LEU A 204 12.66 -18.38 10.28
C LEU A 204 11.89 -19.69 10.09
N ASN A 205 10.60 -19.70 10.42
CA ASN A 205 9.75 -20.88 10.24
C ASN A 205 9.68 -21.31 8.77
N TYR A 206 9.60 -20.35 7.84
CA TYR A 206 9.64 -20.63 6.40
C TYR A 206 10.92 -21.37 5.96
N PHE A 207 12.07 -21.02 6.55
CA PHE A 207 13.34 -21.70 6.29
C PHE A 207 13.56 -22.99 7.11
N GLY A 208 12.56 -23.42 7.89
CA GLY A 208 12.63 -24.62 8.73
C GLY A 208 13.30 -24.41 10.09
N GLU A 209 13.47 -23.16 10.51
CA GLU A 209 14.05 -22.79 11.80
C GLU A 209 12.94 -22.38 12.79
N ILE A 210 12.88 -23.04 13.95
CA ILE A 210 11.96 -22.66 15.02
C ILE A 210 12.60 -21.53 15.82
N TYR A 211 11.95 -20.36 15.86
CA TYR A 211 12.36 -19.27 16.73
C TYR A 211 11.79 -19.50 18.14
N PRO A 212 12.63 -19.71 19.17
CA PRO A 212 12.17 -20.13 20.49
C PRO A 212 11.55 -19.01 21.32
N LYS A 213 11.76 -17.74 20.93
CA LYS A 213 11.21 -16.58 21.63
C LYS A 213 9.83 -16.23 21.09
N ASP A 214 8.99 -15.66 21.96
CA ASP A 214 7.63 -15.24 21.59
C ASP A 214 7.64 -14.13 20.53
N ASN A 215 8.61 -13.21 20.61
CA ASN A 215 8.76 -12.10 19.68
C ASN A 215 10.24 -11.72 19.45
N CYS A 216 10.49 -10.80 18.51
CA CYS A 216 11.82 -10.36 18.14
C CYS A 216 12.35 -9.16 18.95
N GLY A 217 11.69 -8.78 20.05
CA GLY A 217 12.08 -7.64 20.88
C GLY A 217 11.91 -6.27 20.21
N GLY A 218 10.81 -6.06 19.48
CA GLY A 218 10.53 -4.79 18.79
C GLY A 218 11.34 -4.55 17.51
N LYS A 219 11.98 -5.60 16.96
CA LYS A 219 12.70 -5.57 15.68
C LYS A 219 11.80 -5.89 14.46
N CYS A 220 10.49 -5.77 14.60
CA CYS A 220 9.57 -5.63 13.48
C CYS A 220 8.33 -4.83 13.90
N ASP A 221 7.63 -4.30 12.90
CA ASP A 221 6.32 -3.64 13.01
C ASP A 221 5.34 -4.36 13.95
N ASN A 222 5.04 -5.64 13.70
CA ASN A 222 4.07 -6.42 14.48
C ASN A 222 4.46 -6.60 15.95
N CYS A 223 5.75 -6.50 16.27
CA CYS A 223 6.21 -6.60 17.66
C CYS A 223 6.34 -5.23 18.34
N LYS A 224 6.39 -4.14 17.57
CA LYS A 224 6.26 -2.78 18.10
C LYS A 224 4.80 -2.42 18.35
N HIS A 225 3.90 -2.89 17.49
CA HIS A 225 2.47 -2.63 17.53
C HIS A 225 1.72 -3.97 17.53
N PRO A 226 1.78 -4.74 18.65
CA PRO A 226 1.12 -6.04 18.73
C PRO A 226 -0.40 -5.87 18.72
N LYS A 227 -1.09 -6.66 17.88
CA LYS A 227 -2.56 -6.75 17.90
C LYS A 227 -3.05 -7.50 19.14
N GLU A 228 -4.31 -7.25 19.50
CA GLU A 228 -5.00 -8.01 20.54
C GLU A 228 -5.04 -9.50 20.20
N LEU A 229 -4.90 -10.33 21.23
CA LEU A 229 -4.97 -11.78 21.12
C LEU A 229 -6.36 -12.27 21.54
N ILE A 230 -7.02 -12.98 20.65
CA ILE A 230 -8.32 -13.59 20.88
C ILE A 230 -8.16 -15.08 21.21
N GLU A 231 -8.99 -15.62 22.09
CA GLU A 231 -9.04 -17.06 22.35
C GLU A 231 -9.61 -17.79 21.13
N ALA A 232 -8.91 -18.84 20.69
CA ALA A 232 -9.23 -19.59 19.48
C ALA A 232 -9.02 -21.11 19.65
N LYS A 233 -9.03 -21.61 20.90
CA LYS A 233 -8.87 -23.04 21.19
C LYS A 233 -9.94 -23.90 20.52
N GLU A 234 -11.20 -23.50 20.53
CA GLU A 234 -12.28 -24.32 19.94
C GLU A 234 -12.18 -24.33 18.41
N GLU A 235 -11.88 -23.18 17.81
CA GLU A 235 -11.64 -23.02 16.38
C GLU A 235 -10.39 -23.79 15.93
N ALA A 236 -9.33 -23.82 16.74
CA ALA A 236 -8.17 -24.66 16.49
C ALA A 236 -8.56 -26.14 16.39
N LEU A 237 -9.44 -26.63 17.27
CA LEU A 237 -9.93 -28.01 17.18
C LEU A 237 -10.78 -28.26 15.94
N ILE A 238 -11.59 -27.29 15.51
CA ILE A 238 -12.36 -27.37 14.26
C ILE A 238 -11.40 -27.53 13.08
N ALA A 239 -10.42 -26.64 12.95
CA ALA A 239 -9.43 -26.69 11.87
C ALA A 239 -8.68 -28.03 11.84
N LEU A 240 -8.21 -28.50 12.99
CA LEU A 240 -7.49 -29.77 13.09
C LEU A 240 -8.39 -30.97 12.75
N LYS A 241 -9.63 -31.01 13.22
CA LYS A 241 -10.59 -32.07 12.85
C LYS A 241 -10.90 -32.10 11.36
N VAL A 242 -10.98 -30.93 10.71
CA VAL A 242 -11.15 -30.85 9.25
C VAL A 242 -9.92 -31.40 8.54
N ILE A 243 -8.70 -31.04 8.96
CA ILE A 243 -7.45 -31.59 8.39
C ILE A 243 -7.39 -33.12 8.56
N GLU A 244 -7.77 -33.63 9.73
CA GLU A 244 -7.86 -35.08 10.01
C GLU A 244 -8.89 -35.77 9.11
N SER A 245 -10.08 -35.18 8.95
CA SER A 245 -11.15 -35.70 8.09
C SER A 245 -10.79 -35.69 6.60
N LEU A 246 -9.86 -34.83 6.21
CA LEU A 246 -9.28 -34.73 4.87
C LEU A 246 -8.00 -35.56 4.71
N GLU A 247 -7.72 -36.45 5.67
CA GLU A 247 -6.60 -37.40 5.69
C GLU A 247 -5.21 -36.77 5.50
N GLU A 248 -4.99 -35.51 5.92
CA GLU A 248 -3.71 -34.81 5.74
C GLU A 248 -3.25 -34.75 4.26
N ARG A 249 -4.19 -34.65 3.31
CA ARG A 249 -3.89 -34.66 1.85
C ARG A 249 -4.04 -33.33 1.14
N PHE A 250 -4.44 -32.28 1.85
CA PHE A 250 -4.82 -31.01 1.22
C PHE A 250 -4.11 -29.79 1.83
N PRO A 251 -3.80 -28.77 1.00
CA PRO A 251 -3.25 -27.50 1.46
C PRO A 251 -4.31 -26.57 2.07
N ALA A 252 -3.87 -25.49 2.71
CA ALA A 252 -4.74 -24.54 3.40
C ALA A 252 -5.87 -23.95 2.52
N ASN A 253 -5.57 -23.63 1.25
CA ASN A 253 -6.56 -23.07 0.32
C ASN A 253 -7.66 -24.06 -0.10
N TYR A 254 -7.51 -25.34 0.23
CA TYR A 254 -8.58 -26.33 0.09
C TYR A 254 -9.27 -26.60 1.43
N VAL A 255 -8.50 -26.68 2.52
CA VAL A 255 -9.01 -26.89 3.88
C VAL A 255 -9.95 -25.76 4.31
N ILE A 256 -9.60 -24.50 4.05
CA ILE A 256 -10.39 -23.33 4.47
C ILE A 256 -11.79 -23.30 3.84
N PRO A 257 -11.97 -23.49 2.52
CA PRO A 257 -13.30 -23.62 1.93
C PRO A 257 -14.14 -24.77 2.54
N VAL A 258 -13.52 -25.90 2.91
CA VAL A 258 -14.23 -26.99 3.62
C VAL A 258 -14.68 -26.53 5.01
N ILE A 259 -13.83 -25.82 5.77
CA ILE A 259 -14.19 -25.24 7.08
C ILE A 259 -15.39 -24.28 6.93
N LEU A 260 -15.35 -23.39 5.94
CA LEU A 260 -16.38 -22.41 5.64
C LEU A 260 -17.66 -23.02 5.06
N GLY A 261 -17.59 -24.24 4.53
CA GLY A 261 -18.70 -24.86 3.81
C GLY A 261 -18.95 -24.24 2.45
N SER A 262 -17.89 -23.72 1.81
CA SER A 262 -17.91 -23.19 0.45
C SER A 262 -17.50 -24.29 -0.52
N ALA A 263 -18.47 -24.82 -1.26
CA ALA A 263 -18.24 -25.89 -2.22
C ALA A 263 -17.63 -25.32 -3.51
N ASN A 264 -16.58 -25.97 -4.01
CA ASN A 264 -16.03 -25.75 -5.35
C ASN A 264 -16.04 -27.07 -6.13
N PRO A 265 -15.77 -27.06 -7.46
CA PRO A 265 -15.82 -28.27 -8.28
C PRO A 265 -14.95 -29.42 -7.74
N GLN A 266 -13.80 -29.11 -7.16
CA GLN A 266 -12.89 -30.10 -6.60
C GLN A 266 -13.44 -30.70 -5.29
N ILE A 267 -14.04 -29.90 -4.42
CA ILE A 267 -14.70 -30.35 -3.18
C ILE A 267 -15.88 -31.27 -3.49
N GLN A 268 -16.71 -30.91 -4.47
CA GLN A 268 -17.84 -31.73 -4.91
C GLN A 268 -17.37 -33.03 -5.56
N MET A 269 -16.33 -32.97 -6.39
CA MET A 269 -15.76 -34.17 -7.03
C MET A 269 -15.26 -35.18 -6.00
N TYR A 270 -14.60 -34.73 -4.93
CA TYR A 270 -14.19 -35.59 -3.82
C TYR A 270 -15.30 -35.90 -2.81
N ARG A 271 -16.50 -35.33 -2.99
CA ARG A 271 -17.65 -35.45 -2.07
C ARG A 271 -17.36 -34.96 -0.65
N HIS A 272 -16.41 -34.04 -0.50
CA HIS A 272 -16.04 -33.49 0.81
C HIS A 272 -17.09 -32.51 1.35
N ASP A 273 -18.01 -32.05 0.51
CA ASP A 273 -19.24 -31.32 0.88
C ASP A 273 -20.23 -32.19 1.68
N SER A 274 -20.10 -33.52 1.61
CA SER A 274 -20.92 -34.46 2.39
C SER A 274 -20.32 -34.84 3.75
N LEU A 275 -19.09 -34.41 4.05
CA LEU A 275 -18.45 -34.72 5.33
C LEU A 275 -19.12 -33.95 6.48
N PRO A 276 -19.25 -34.55 7.68
CA PRO A 276 -19.84 -33.86 8.84
C PRO A 276 -19.12 -32.58 9.26
N VAL A 277 -17.85 -32.45 8.90
CA VAL A 277 -17.01 -31.28 9.20
C VAL A 277 -17.18 -30.13 8.20
N PHE A 278 -17.88 -30.35 7.08
CA PHE A 278 -18.09 -29.33 6.07
C PHE A 278 -18.96 -28.20 6.61
N GLY A 279 -18.44 -26.97 6.59
CA GLY A 279 -19.14 -25.81 7.14
C GLY A 279 -19.13 -25.73 8.67
N SER A 280 -18.28 -26.51 9.34
CA SER A 280 -18.17 -26.49 10.81
C SER A 280 -17.60 -25.19 11.38
N GLY A 281 -16.97 -24.34 10.55
CA GLY A 281 -16.38 -23.07 10.94
C GLY A 281 -17.05 -21.82 10.39
N LYS A 282 -18.32 -21.90 9.97
CA LYS A 282 -19.10 -20.79 9.40
C LYS A 282 -19.25 -19.55 10.30
N ALA A 283 -18.95 -19.66 11.58
CA ALA A 283 -19.02 -18.55 12.53
C ALA A 283 -17.95 -17.48 12.28
N HIS A 284 -16.88 -17.81 11.56
CA HIS A 284 -15.77 -16.90 11.25
C HIS A 284 -15.47 -16.88 9.76
N ASP A 285 -14.90 -15.78 9.30
CA ASP A 285 -14.59 -15.52 7.89
C ASP A 285 -13.26 -16.15 7.43
N GLU A 286 -12.96 -16.01 6.14
CA GLU A 286 -11.71 -16.52 5.56
C GLU A 286 -10.46 -15.88 6.17
N LEU A 287 -10.51 -14.60 6.56
CA LEU A 287 -9.41 -13.89 7.18
C LEU A 287 -9.04 -14.52 8.54
N TYR A 288 -10.04 -14.84 9.36
CA TYR A 288 -9.87 -15.54 10.62
C TYR A 288 -9.21 -16.90 10.42
N TRP A 289 -9.74 -17.73 9.52
CA TRP A 289 -9.21 -19.09 9.30
C TRP A 289 -7.79 -19.08 8.73
N ASN A 290 -7.47 -18.14 7.84
CA ASN A 290 -6.09 -17.93 7.38
C ASN A 290 -5.15 -17.52 8.54
N SER A 291 -5.61 -16.64 9.43
CA SER A 291 -4.86 -16.21 10.62
C SER A 291 -4.59 -17.38 11.57
N LEU A 292 -5.61 -18.20 11.83
CA LEU A 292 -5.54 -19.36 12.71
C LEU A 292 -4.64 -20.46 12.15
N ILE A 293 -4.85 -20.92 10.91
CA ILE A 293 -4.04 -21.98 10.28
C ILE A 293 -2.55 -21.62 10.31
N ARG A 294 -2.21 -20.35 10.05
CA ARG A 294 -0.82 -19.89 10.10
C ARG A 294 -0.24 -19.99 11.51
N GLN A 295 -0.99 -19.61 12.53
CA GLN A 295 -0.54 -19.70 13.92
C GLN A 295 -0.47 -21.15 14.43
N LEU A 296 -1.30 -22.06 13.92
CA LEU A 296 -1.16 -23.50 14.17
C LEU A 296 0.15 -24.06 13.59
N ILE A 297 0.61 -23.55 12.43
CA ILE A 297 1.91 -23.89 11.85
C ILE A 297 3.05 -23.35 12.73
N LEU A 298 2.96 -22.09 13.16
CA LEU A 298 3.98 -21.45 14.01
C LEU A 298 4.07 -22.05 15.42
N ALA A 299 2.96 -22.56 15.95
CA ALA A 299 2.90 -23.34 17.18
C ALA A 299 3.38 -24.78 17.01
N ASN A 300 3.80 -25.15 15.80
CA ASN A 300 4.23 -26.48 15.41
C ASN A 300 3.16 -27.55 15.56
N TYR A 301 1.86 -27.23 15.64
CA TYR A 301 0.79 -28.25 15.71
C TYR A 301 0.56 -28.93 14.37
N ILE A 302 0.69 -28.17 13.29
CA ILE A 302 0.68 -28.66 11.92
C ILE A 302 1.92 -28.15 11.19
N LYS A 303 2.27 -28.79 10.07
CA LYS A 303 3.36 -28.40 9.20
C LYS A 303 2.91 -28.48 7.75
N LYS A 304 3.51 -27.67 6.90
CA LYS A 304 3.37 -27.79 5.44
C LYS A 304 4.38 -28.81 4.94
N ASP A 305 3.92 -29.84 4.23
CA ASP A 305 4.80 -30.71 3.49
C ASP A 305 5.24 -30.03 2.19
N ILE A 306 6.54 -29.74 2.10
CA ILE A 306 7.13 -29.00 0.98
C ILE A 306 7.34 -29.92 -0.25
N ALA A 307 7.37 -31.24 -0.05
CA ALA A 307 7.43 -32.21 -1.15
C ALA A 307 6.06 -32.35 -1.83
N ASP A 308 4.99 -32.36 -1.03
CA ASP A 308 3.61 -32.56 -1.48
C ASP A 308 2.85 -31.21 -1.62
N TYR A 309 3.43 -30.22 -2.32
CA TYR A 309 2.75 -28.97 -2.68
C TYR A 309 2.09 -28.19 -1.51
N GLY A 310 2.67 -28.22 -0.32
CA GLY A 310 2.19 -27.44 0.83
C GLY A 310 1.00 -28.05 1.56
N VAL A 311 0.76 -29.35 1.38
CA VAL A 311 -0.25 -30.12 2.13
C VAL A 311 -0.03 -29.99 3.64
N LEU A 312 -1.13 -29.82 4.39
CA LEU A 312 -1.10 -29.69 5.84
C LEU A 312 -1.04 -31.07 6.50
N LYS A 313 0.02 -31.32 7.27
CA LYS A 313 0.24 -32.54 8.05
C LYS A 313 0.35 -32.24 9.54
N PHE A 314 -0.05 -33.17 10.38
CA PHE A 314 0.09 -33.09 11.82
C PHE A 314 1.55 -33.26 12.26
N THR A 315 1.86 -32.67 13.41
CA THR A 315 3.03 -33.02 14.21
C THR A 315 2.59 -33.80 15.46
N ASP A 316 3.55 -34.35 16.19
CA ASP A 316 3.28 -34.99 17.48
C ASP A 316 2.64 -34.02 18.48
N SER A 317 3.03 -32.74 18.44
CA SER A 317 2.46 -31.72 19.32
C SER A 317 1.02 -31.35 18.95
N GLY A 318 0.66 -31.34 17.65
CA GLY A 318 -0.72 -31.14 17.23
C GLY A 318 -1.64 -32.30 17.63
N LYS A 319 -1.15 -33.54 17.50
CA LYS A 319 -1.86 -34.73 17.98
C LYS A 319 -2.06 -34.70 19.49
N ALA A 320 -1.04 -34.25 20.24
CA ALA A 320 -1.15 -34.07 21.69
C ALA A 320 -2.17 -32.97 22.07
N PHE A 321 -2.15 -31.83 21.36
CA PHE A 321 -3.11 -30.75 21.54
C PHE A 321 -4.55 -31.22 21.29
N MET A 322 -4.82 -31.99 20.25
CA MET A 322 -6.16 -32.53 20.00
C MET A 322 -6.67 -33.44 21.13
N LYS A 323 -5.78 -34.23 21.75
CA LYS A 323 -6.14 -35.12 22.87
C LYS A 323 -6.40 -34.33 24.16
N LYS A 324 -5.65 -33.26 24.40
CA LYS A 324 -5.78 -32.41 25.58
C LYS A 324 -5.65 -30.93 25.16
N PRO A 325 -6.75 -30.33 24.69
CA PRO A 325 -6.73 -28.96 24.19
C PRO A 325 -6.40 -27.98 25.32
N ALA A 326 -5.42 -27.11 25.07
CA ALA A 326 -5.04 -26.02 25.96
C ALA A 326 -5.50 -24.68 25.38
N SER A 327 -5.51 -23.60 26.18
CA SER A 327 -5.76 -22.25 25.67
C SER A 327 -4.83 -21.95 24.49
N PHE A 328 -5.39 -21.40 23.42
CA PHE A 328 -4.67 -21.07 22.22
C PHE A 328 -5.18 -19.75 21.69
N LYS A 329 -4.38 -18.70 21.92
CA LYS A 329 -4.73 -17.35 21.51
C LYS A 329 -4.04 -16.97 20.21
N ILE A 330 -4.75 -16.26 19.35
CA ILE A 330 -4.26 -15.83 18.05
C ILE A 330 -4.42 -14.33 17.86
N ALA A 331 -3.59 -13.73 17.02
CA ALA A 331 -3.83 -12.40 16.47
C ALA A 331 -4.48 -12.52 15.07
N ILE A 332 -5.48 -11.71 14.76
CA ILE A 332 -6.06 -11.65 13.41
C ILE A 332 -5.14 -10.87 12.48
N ASN A 333 -4.94 -11.39 11.27
CA ASN A 333 -4.11 -10.78 10.23
C ASN A 333 -4.54 -9.34 9.91
N HIS A 334 -3.64 -8.59 9.29
CA HIS A 334 -3.91 -7.27 8.73
C HIS A 334 -4.77 -7.40 7.48
N THR A 335 -5.75 -6.51 7.37
CA THR A 335 -6.47 -6.24 6.13
C THR A 335 -5.74 -5.12 5.42
N PHE A 336 -5.39 -5.37 4.16
CA PHE A 336 -4.90 -4.33 3.26
C PHE A 336 -5.99 -4.15 2.23
N GLU A 337 -6.62 -2.99 2.20
CA GLU A 337 -7.70 -2.73 1.26
C GLU A 337 -7.18 -2.89 -0.18
N THR A 338 -7.96 -3.60 -0.99
CA THR A 338 -7.80 -3.59 -2.43
C THR A 338 -8.28 -2.24 -2.89
N ASP A 339 -7.37 -1.32 -3.24
CA ASP A 339 -7.72 -0.20 -4.11
C ASP A 339 -8.32 -0.83 -5.39
N SER A 340 -9.65 -0.94 -5.46
CA SER A 340 -10.36 -1.14 -6.71
C SER A 340 -10.12 0.12 -7.52
N ASP A 341 -9.55 -0.01 -8.71
CA ASP A 341 -9.46 1.07 -9.69
C ASP A 341 -10.85 1.37 -10.31
N ASP A 342 -11.91 1.35 -9.51
CA ASP A 342 -13.23 1.89 -9.83
C ASP A 342 -13.55 2.94 -8.76
N ASP A 343 -13.82 4.16 -9.20
CA ASP A 343 -14.35 5.25 -8.40
C ASP A 343 -15.56 4.77 -7.59
N ASP A 344 -15.51 4.92 -6.27
CA ASP A 344 -16.47 5.72 -5.50
C ASP A 344 -16.11 5.69 -4.00
N ASP A 345 -16.53 6.76 -3.34
CA ASP A 345 -16.22 7.15 -1.97
C ASP A 345 -16.30 6.01 -0.94
N GLU A 346 -15.14 5.65 -0.38
CA GLU A 346 -14.99 5.37 1.06
C GLU A 346 -13.54 5.65 1.45
N ALA A 347 -13.35 6.81 2.08
CA ALA A 347 -12.09 7.17 2.70
C ALA A 347 -11.96 6.40 4.01
N ASP A 348 -11.24 5.29 4.00
CA ASP A 348 -10.71 4.73 5.23
C ASP A 348 -9.29 4.17 5.07
N ASN A 349 -8.51 4.37 6.14
CA ASN A 349 -7.23 3.72 6.45
C ASN A 349 -6.02 3.94 5.54
N ALA A 350 -5.62 5.20 5.36
CA ALA A 350 -4.21 5.52 5.13
C ALA A 350 -3.42 5.62 6.47
N GLU A 351 -3.07 4.49 7.07
CA GLU A 351 -2.01 4.44 8.10
C GLU A 351 -0.66 4.80 7.44
N GLY A 352 -0.29 6.09 7.51
CA GLY A 352 0.90 6.57 6.80
C GLY A 352 1.42 7.97 7.11
N VAL A 353 0.78 8.74 7.99
CA VAL A 353 1.36 9.79 8.86
C VAL A 353 0.33 9.92 9.98
N ALA A 354 0.71 9.99 11.26
CA ALA A 354 -0.27 10.19 12.33
C ALA A 354 -0.97 11.55 12.13
N THR A 355 -2.14 11.55 11.49
CA THR A 355 -3.07 12.68 11.47
C THR A 355 -3.56 12.84 12.90
N ASP A 356 -3.44 14.03 13.47
CA ASP A 356 -4.04 14.30 14.77
C ASP A 356 -5.56 14.36 14.63
N GLU A 357 -6.24 13.26 14.96
CA GLU A 357 -7.69 13.11 14.84
C GLU A 357 -8.45 14.18 15.62
N LYS A 358 -7.92 14.61 16.77
CA LYS A 358 -8.56 15.63 17.60
C LYS A 358 -8.48 16.99 16.94
N LEU A 359 -7.31 17.36 16.40
CA LEU A 359 -7.18 18.59 15.61
C LEU A 359 -8.01 18.52 14.32
N PHE A 360 -8.06 17.37 13.66
CA PHE A 360 -8.85 17.17 12.45
C PHE A 360 -10.35 17.40 12.68
N GLU A 361 -10.93 16.86 13.75
CA GLU A 361 -12.33 17.12 14.09
C GLU A 361 -12.57 18.60 14.44
N MET A 362 -11.67 19.24 15.17
CA MET A 362 -11.74 20.68 15.44
C MET A 362 -11.69 21.53 14.14
N LEU A 363 -10.90 21.09 13.15
CA LEU A 363 -10.81 21.73 11.84
C LEU A 363 -12.08 21.50 11.00
N LYS A 364 -12.72 20.33 11.10
CA LYS A 364 -14.02 20.05 10.45
C LYS A 364 -15.13 20.95 11.00
N GLU A 365 -15.21 21.07 12.32
CA GLU A 365 -16.16 21.98 12.97
C GLU A 365 -15.91 23.45 12.58
N LEU A 366 -14.63 23.86 12.52
CA LEU A 366 -14.26 25.21 12.10
C LEU A 366 -14.64 25.46 10.63
N ARG A 367 -14.40 24.49 9.73
CA ARG A 367 -14.80 24.56 8.32
C ARG A 367 -16.31 24.76 8.19
N GLN A 368 -17.11 23.99 8.93
CA GLN A 368 -18.57 24.16 8.92
C GLN A 368 -18.99 25.55 9.42
N ARG A 369 -18.36 26.05 10.48
CA ARG A 369 -18.65 27.37 11.05
C ARG A 369 -18.30 28.50 10.07
N GLU A 370 -17.15 28.42 9.41
CA GLU A 370 -16.73 29.40 8.42
C GLU A 370 -17.58 29.34 7.14
N GLY A 371 -18.05 28.15 6.75
CA GLY A 371 -18.98 27.96 5.64
C GLY A 371 -20.30 28.70 5.88
N ARG A 372 -20.92 28.45 7.04
CA ARG A 372 -22.16 29.12 7.47
C ARG A 372 -22.02 30.63 7.55
N LYS A 373 -20.91 31.14 8.09
CA LYS A 373 -20.66 32.60 8.19
C LYS A 373 -20.61 33.29 6.83
N ARG A 374 -20.15 32.59 5.80
CA ARG A 374 -19.93 33.14 4.46
C ARG A 374 -21.01 32.74 3.46
N ASN A 375 -22.02 32.00 3.91
CA ASN A 375 -23.06 31.42 3.06
C ASN A 375 -22.46 30.62 1.89
N LEU A 376 -21.42 29.83 2.19
CA LEU A 376 -20.73 28.95 1.24
C LEU A 376 -20.71 27.52 1.80
N PRO A 377 -20.85 26.50 0.93
CA PRO A 377 -20.67 25.12 1.34
C PRO A 377 -19.29 24.86 1.98
N PRO A 378 -19.18 23.97 2.98
CA PRO A 378 -17.92 23.69 3.68
C PRO A 378 -16.76 23.30 2.75
N PHE A 379 -17.02 22.49 1.71
CA PHE A 379 -15.99 22.00 0.78
C PHE A 379 -15.37 23.10 -0.09
N VAL A 380 -16.06 24.23 -0.28
CA VAL A 380 -15.54 25.40 -1.00
C VAL A 380 -14.37 26.02 -0.25
N ILE A 381 -14.44 26.02 1.08
CA ILE A 381 -13.41 26.60 1.96
C ILE A 381 -12.14 25.76 1.90
N PHE A 382 -12.19 24.54 2.42
CA PHE A 382 -11.10 23.57 2.38
C PHE A 382 -11.68 22.17 2.19
N LEU A 383 -11.07 21.40 1.29
CA LEU A 383 -11.41 20.00 1.11
C LEU A 383 -10.99 19.19 2.33
N GLU A 384 -11.61 18.03 2.53
CA GLU A 384 -11.25 17.08 3.60
C GLU A 384 -9.74 16.81 3.63
N SER A 385 -9.17 16.55 2.44
CA SER A 385 -7.74 16.28 2.24
C SER A 385 -6.86 17.44 2.69
N SER A 386 -7.31 18.69 2.51
CA SER A 386 -6.61 19.87 3.03
C SER A 386 -6.64 19.91 4.56
N LEU A 387 -7.76 19.55 5.20
CA LEU A 387 -7.87 19.52 6.66
C LEU A 387 -7.01 18.42 7.29
N MET A 388 -6.96 17.24 6.66
CA MET A 388 -6.07 16.15 7.09
C MET A 388 -4.60 16.57 7.01
N ASP A 389 -4.21 17.24 5.93
CA ASP A 389 -2.84 17.74 5.75
C ASP A 389 -2.51 18.86 6.77
N MET A 390 -3.48 19.71 7.13
CA MET A 390 -3.34 20.69 8.22
C MET A 390 -3.16 20.01 9.58
N ALA A 391 -3.94 18.95 9.88
CA ALA A 391 -3.84 18.17 11.11
C ALA A 391 -2.55 17.34 11.20
N THR A 392 -1.85 17.19 10.07
CA THR A 392 -0.57 16.48 9.98
C THR A 392 0.63 17.41 10.06
N LEU A 393 0.55 18.57 9.40
CA LEU A 393 1.66 19.51 9.23
C LEU A 393 1.65 20.66 10.25
N TYR A 394 0.53 20.87 10.95
CA TYR A 394 0.34 21.93 11.94
C TYR A 394 0.75 23.34 11.43
N PRO A 395 0.20 23.82 10.29
CA PRO A 395 0.55 25.13 9.76
C PRO A 395 0.10 26.26 10.70
N THR A 396 1.07 27.06 11.13
CA THR A 396 0.90 28.20 12.04
C THR A 396 1.13 29.55 11.36
N SER A 397 1.34 29.55 10.05
CA SER A 397 1.49 30.77 9.24
C SER A 397 0.81 30.60 7.88
N THR A 398 0.46 31.71 7.22
CA THR A 398 -0.16 31.68 5.88
C THR A 398 0.74 30.96 4.88
N LYS A 399 2.06 31.15 4.97
CA LYS A 399 3.05 30.48 4.10
C LYS A 399 3.14 28.98 4.35
N GLU A 400 2.91 28.52 5.57
CA GLU A 400 2.83 27.10 5.90
C GLU A 400 1.51 26.51 5.38
N LEU A 401 0.41 27.24 5.54
CA LEU A 401 -0.91 26.81 5.08
C LEU A 401 -0.97 26.62 3.56
N GLU A 402 -0.32 27.51 2.78
CA GLU A 402 -0.17 27.39 1.31
C GLU A 402 0.55 26.12 0.85
N LYS A 403 1.28 25.44 1.74
CA LYS A 403 1.97 24.18 1.42
C LYS A 403 1.06 22.97 1.60
N CYS A 404 -0.08 23.12 2.28
CA CYS A 404 -1.05 22.05 2.43
C CYS A 404 -1.73 21.75 1.09
N GLN A 405 -1.97 20.48 0.82
CA GLN A 405 -2.61 20.01 -0.40
C GLN A 405 -4.00 20.67 -0.58
N GLY A 406 -4.25 21.27 -1.75
CA GLY A 406 -5.53 21.91 -2.07
C GLY A 406 -5.71 23.32 -1.51
N VAL A 407 -4.67 23.91 -0.87
CA VAL A 407 -4.70 25.29 -0.38
C VAL A 407 -3.97 26.21 -1.36
N SER A 408 -4.72 26.98 -2.14
CA SER A 408 -4.15 28.04 -2.99
C SER A 408 -3.77 29.28 -2.15
N ALA A 409 -2.89 30.14 -2.66
CA ALA A 409 -2.57 31.43 -2.02
C ALA A 409 -3.84 32.30 -1.81
N GLY A 410 -4.77 32.26 -2.78
CA GLY A 410 -6.07 32.91 -2.67
C GLY A 410 -6.89 32.36 -1.49
N LYS A 411 -7.00 31.04 -1.37
CA LYS A 411 -7.69 30.39 -0.25
C LYS A 411 -7.02 30.63 1.10
N ALA A 412 -5.69 30.59 1.16
CA ALA A 412 -4.92 30.85 2.37
C ALA A 412 -5.15 32.27 2.89
N ILE A 413 -5.21 33.26 1.99
CA ILE A 413 -5.51 34.66 2.34
C ILE A 413 -7.00 34.83 2.70
N LYS A 414 -7.90 34.28 1.88
CA LYS A 414 -9.36 34.49 1.99
C LYS A 414 -9.96 33.75 3.19
N PHE A 415 -9.51 32.53 3.47
CA PHE A 415 -10.10 31.62 4.46
C PHE A 415 -9.13 31.16 5.56
N GLY A 416 -7.82 31.31 5.41
CA GLY A 416 -6.84 30.64 6.26
C GLY A 416 -6.68 31.18 7.68
N LYS A 417 -7.01 32.45 7.95
CA LYS A 417 -6.74 33.10 9.25
C LYS A 417 -7.35 32.35 10.46
N PRO A 418 -8.66 31.99 10.47
CA PRO A 418 -9.24 31.25 11.59
C PRO A 418 -8.61 29.87 11.81
N PHE A 419 -8.17 29.20 10.73
CA PHE A 419 -7.55 27.88 10.79
C PHE A 419 -6.15 27.96 11.39
N ILE A 420 -5.36 28.95 10.96
CA ILE A 420 -4.03 29.22 11.52
C ILE A 420 -4.12 29.55 13.01
N GLU A 421 -5.09 30.36 13.42
CA GLU A 421 -5.31 30.72 14.83
C GLU A 421 -5.67 29.48 15.68
N LEU A 422 -6.56 28.62 15.18
CA LEU A 422 -6.93 27.36 15.85
C LEU A 422 -5.73 26.42 15.99
N ILE A 423 -4.97 26.22 14.91
CA ILE A 423 -3.81 25.32 14.88
C ILE A 423 -2.70 25.85 15.78
N SER A 424 -2.43 27.16 15.74
CA SER A 424 -1.39 27.78 16.59
C SER A 424 -1.71 27.61 18.07
N LYS A 425 -2.96 27.86 18.46
CA LYS A 425 -3.43 27.64 19.83
C LYS A 425 -3.31 26.18 20.24
N TYR A 426 -3.72 25.26 19.36
CA TYR A 426 -3.64 23.83 19.62
C TYR A 426 -2.20 23.34 19.79
N VAL A 427 -1.27 23.82 18.96
CA VAL A 427 0.17 23.52 19.06
C VAL A 427 0.76 24.02 20.38
N GLU A 428 0.40 25.24 20.81
CA GLU A 428 0.84 25.80 22.09
C GLU A 428 0.27 25.06 23.30
N GLU A 429 -1.02 24.70 23.29
CA GLU A 429 -1.69 24.03 24.41
C GLU A 429 -1.25 22.58 24.62
N ASN A 430 -0.78 21.91 23.57
CA ASN A 430 -0.41 20.49 23.60
C ASN A 430 1.11 20.25 23.43
N ASP A 431 1.92 21.32 23.46
CA ASP A 431 3.39 21.28 23.34
C ASP A 431 3.88 20.46 22.13
N ILE A 432 3.27 20.72 20.96
CA ILE A 432 3.49 19.94 19.74
C ILE A 432 4.75 20.43 19.02
N GLU A 433 5.76 19.56 18.92
CA GLU A 433 6.90 19.78 18.03
C GLU A 433 6.46 19.64 16.56
N LYS A 434 6.46 20.76 15.84
CA LYS A 434 6.12 20.80 14.41
C LYS A 434 7.12 19.97 13.58
N PRO A 435 6.65 19.14 12.63
CA PRO A 435 7.55 18.41 11.73
C PRO A 435 8.47 19.37 10.97
N GLU A 436 9.79 19.15 11.02
CA GLU A 436 10.73 19.91 10.19
C GLU A 436 10.41 19.73 8.70
N GLU A 437 10.44 20.84 7.94
CA GLU A 437 9.96 20.93 6.56
C GLU A 437 10.47 19.82 5.63
N PHE A 438 9.55 19.09 5.00
CA PHE A 438 9.87 18.20 3.88
C PHE A 438 8.95 18.45 2.68
N VAL A 439 9.36 19.38 1.80
CA VAL A 439 8.67 19.63 0.52
C VAL A 439 9.19 18.64 -0.53
N VAL A 440 8.35 17.67 -0.92
CA VAL A 440 8.67 16.76 -2.02
C VAL A 440 8.51 17.48 -3.35
N ARG A 441 9.63 17.76 -4.03
CA ARG A 441 9.68 18.28 -5.41
C ARG A 441 9.21 17.20 -6.38
N SER A 442 8.21 17.51 -7.20
CA SER A 442 7.77 16.63 -8.28
C SER A 442 8.66 16.81 -9.52
N VAL A 443 8.87 15.74 -10.29
CA VAL A 443 9.52 15.83 -11.61
C VAL A 443 8.57 16.54 -12.57
N ALA A 444 9.11 17.42 -13.42
CA ALA A 444 8.41 18.39 -14.28
C ALA A 444 7.44 17.81 -15.35
N ASN A 445 7.01 16.55 -15.25
CA ASN A 445 6.06 15.97 -16.19
C ASN A 445 4.61 16.43 -15.95
N LYS A 446 4.19 16.68 -14.69
CA LYS A 446 2.85 17.26 -14.41
C LYS A 446 2.72 18.72 -14.85
N SER A 447 3.81 19.50 -14.91
CA SER A 447 3.74 20.88 -15.42
C SER A 447 3.52 20.94 -16.93
N SER A 448 3.90 19.91 -17.70
CA SER A 448 3.61 19.86 -19.15
C SER A 448 2.11 19.74 -19.42
N ASN A 449 1.40 18.90 -18.67
CA ASN A 449 -0.04 18.71 -18.84
C ASN A 449 -0.80 19.94 -18.35
N LYS A 450 -0.45 20.46 -17.16
CA LYS A 450 -1.06 21.68 -16.63
C LYS A 450 -0.93 22.87 -17.59
N VAL A 451 0.28 23.15 -18.08
CA VAL A 451 0.50 24.25 -19.04
C VAL A 451 -0.23 23.99 -20.35
N PHE A 452 -0.24 22.75 -20.83
CA PHE A 452 -0.96 22.37 -22.05
C PHE A 452 -2.47 22.56 -21.92
N ILE A 453 -3.08 22.10 -20.83
CA ILE A 453 -4.52 22.22 -20.58
C ILE A 453 -4.90 23.71 -20.54
N ILE A 454 -4.20 24.51 -19.72
CA ILE A 454 -4.44 25.96 -19.61
C ILE A 454 -4.35 26.64 -20.98
N GLN A 455 -3.27 26.40 -21.74
CA GLN A 455 -3.07 27.03 -23.04
C GLN A 455 -4.13 26.65 -24.09
N ASN A 456 -4.67 25.43 -24.05
CA ASN A 456 -5.68 24.99 -25.01
C ASN A 456 -7.09 25.42 -24.60
N ILE A 457 -7.36 25.53 -23.30
CA ILE A 457 -8.59 26.16 -22.78
C ILE A 457 -8.61 27.65 -23.13
N ASP A 458 -7.50 28.37 -22.97
CA ASP A 458 -7.38 29.78 -23.36
C ASP A 458 -7.63 30.01 -24.87
N LYS A 459 -7.30 29.01 -25.69
CA LYS A 459 -7.58 28.99 -27.14
C LYS A 459 -9.00 28.50 -27.47
N LYS A 460 -9.81 28.17 -26.46
CA LYS A 460 -11.17 27.65 -26.58
C LYS A 460 -11.27 26.39 -27.45
N LEU A 461 -10.31 25.46 -27.34
CA LEU A 461 -10.42 24.17 -28.02
C LEU A 461 -11.48 23.30 -27.33
N PRO A 462 -12.27 22.51 -28.07
CA PRO A 462 -13.21 21.53 -27.49
C PRO A 462 -12.49 20.57 -26.54
N LEU A 463 -13.08 20.27 -25.38
CA LEU A 463 -12.43 19.49 -24.32
C LEU A 463 -12.07 18.07 -24.78
N GLU A 464 -12.90 17.46 -25.63
CA GLU A 464 -12.65 16.15 -26.23
C GLU A 464 -11.41 16.18 -27.13
N THR A 465 -11.13 17.31 -27.76
CA THR A 465 -9.92 17.49 -28.58
C THR A 465 -8.68 17.62 -27.70
N ILE A 466 -8.79 18.35 -26.59
CA ILE A 466 -7.71 18.49 -25.60
C ILE A 466 -7.37 17.11 -25.00
N ALA A 467 -8.39 16.33 -24.62
CA ALA A 467 -8.24 14.99 -24.07
C ALA A 467 -7.55 14.03 -25.08
N LYS A 468 -8.02 14.04 -26.34
CA LYS A 468 -7.42 13.25 -27.43
C LYS A 468 -5.96 13.58 -27.68
N HIS A 469 -5.57 14.85 -27.67
CA HIS A 469 -4.17 15.25 -27.85
C HIS A 469 -3.21 14.68 -26.79
N ARG A 470 -3.74 14.33 -25.61
CA ARG A 470 -2.97 13.69 -24.53
C ARG A 470 -3.26 12.21 -24.36
N SER A 471 -4.07 11.62 -25.24
CA SER A 471 -4.48 10.21 -25.17
C SER A 471 -5.08 9.84 -23.80
N MET A 472 -5.84 10.77 -23.21
CA MET A 472 -6.55 10.58 -21.94
C MET A 472 -8.07 10.62 -22.16
N PRO A 473 -8.87 9.93 -21.33
CA PRO A 473 -10.31 10.10 -21.28
C PRO A 473 -10.72 11.53 -20.90
N LEU A 474 -11.97 11.91 -21.23
CA LEU A 474 -12.53 13.22 -20.85
C LEU A 474 -12.66 13.36 -19.32
N SER A 475 -13.01 12.27 -18.63
CA SER A 475 -13.07 12.22 -17.16
C SER A 475 -11.74 12.59 -16.50
N GLU A 476 -10.64 12.01 -17.00
CA GLU A 476 -9.26 12.31 -16.54
C GLU A 476 -8.88 13.77 -16.82
N LEU A 477 -9.27 14.31 -17.98
CA LEU A 477 -9.06 15.73 -18.28
C LEU A 477 -9.79 16.66 -17.30
N LEU A 478 -11.06 16.36 -16.99
CA LEU A 478 -11.86 17.14 -16.04
C LEU A 478 -11.26 17.10 -14.62
N GLU A 479 -10.71 15.97 -14.19
CA GLU A 479 -9.96 15.85 -12.93
C GLU A 479 -8.70 16.73 -12.88
N GLU A 480 -7.92 16.73 -13.96
CA GLU A 480 -6.75 17.60 -14.06
C GLU A 480 -7.17 19.07 -14.05
N MET A 481 -8.28 19.42 -14.72
CA MET A 481 -8.85 20.77 -14.70
C MET A 481 -9.31 21.20 -13.31
N GLU A 482 -9.99 20.32 -12.57
CA GLU A 482 -10.37 20.55 -11.17
C GLU A 482 -9.15 20.77 -10.28
N THR A 483 -8.10 19.98 -10.46
CA THR A 483 -6.82 20.14 -9.75
C THR A 483 -6.17 21.49 -10.07
N ILE A 484 -6.23 21.93 -11.34
CA ILE A 484 -5.74 23.25 -11.77
C ILE A 484 -6.51 24.37 -11.07
N VAL A 485 -7.83 24.29 -11.01
CA VAL A 485 -8.68 25.26 -10.31
C VAL A 485 -8.44 25.23 -8.81
N ALA A 486 -8.34 24.06 -8.19
CA ALA A 486 -8.01 23.91 -6.77
C ALA A 486 -6.64 24.53 -6.42
N SER A 487 -5.70 24.51 -7.36
CA SER A 487 -4.38 25.16 -7.22
C SER A 487 -4.40 26.69 -7.40
N GLY A 488 -5.58 27.30 -7.57
CA GLY A 488 -5.76 28.76 -7.68
C GLY A 488 -5.73 29.32 -9.09
N THR A 489 -5.66 28.48 -10.12
CA THR A 489 -5.63 28.94 -11.52
C THR A 489 -7.05 28.96 -12.08
N LYS A 490 -7.55 30.14 -12.45
CA LYS A 490 -8.87 30.26 -13.10
C LYS A 490 -8.82 29.67 -14.51
N LEU A 491 -9.83 28.87 -14.85
CA LEU A 491 -10.05 28.36 -16.20
C LEU A 491 -11.32 29.01 -16.77
N ASN A 492 -11.25 29.50 -18.00
CA ASN A 492 -12.43 30.03 -18.71
C ASN A 492 -13.13 28.87 -19.42
N LEU A 493 -14.16 28.32 -18.78
CA LEU A 493 -14.89 27.14 -19.27
C LEU A 493 -16.22 27.48 -19.94
N ASP A 494 -16.59 28.76 -20.01
CA ASP A 494 -17.90 29.20 -20.50
C ASP A 494 -18.19 28.64 -21.90
N TYR A 495 -17.19 28.67 -22.79
CA TYR A 495 -17.35 28.16 -24.16
C TYR A 495 -17.68 26.67 -24.24
N ALA A 496 -17.19 25.86 -23.31
CA ALA A 496 -17.45 24.41 -23.28
C ALA A 496 -18.78 24.12 -22.59
N ILE A 497 -19.08 24.86 -21.52
CA ILE A 497 -20.32 24.75 -20.76
C ILE A 497 -21.51 25.17 -21.62
N ASP A 498 -21.36 26.23 -22.42
CA ASP A 498 -22.39 26.72 -23.36
C ASP A 498 -22.71 25.71 -24.48
N GLU A 499 -21.78 24.80 -24.79
CA GLU A 499 -22.02 23.72 -25.75
C GLU A 499 -22.71 22.51 -25.12
N TRP A 500 -22.51 22.30 -23.81
CA TRP A 500 -22.99 21.12 -23.10
C TRP A 500 -24.34 21.31 -22.43
N MET A 501 -24.70 22.56 -22.12
CA MET A 501 -25.86 22.89 -21.27
C MET A 501 -26.46 24.24 -21.66
N ASP A 502 -27.78 24.40 -21.48
CA ASP A 502 -28.45 25.69 -21.63
C ASP A 502 -28.38 26.56 -20.35
N GLU A 503 -28.82 27.81 -20.42
CA GLU A 503 -28.74 28.74 -19.28
C GLU A 503 -29.57 28.29 -18.07
N TYR A 504 -30.70 27.60 -18.29
CA TYR A 504 -31.56 27.13 -17.21
C TYR A 504 -30.89 25.98 -16.44
N GLU A 505 -30.32 25.02 -17.18
CA GLU A 505 -29.56 23.90 -16.62
C GLU A 505 -28.33 24.38 -15.83
N LYS A 506 -27.62 25.40 -16.35
CA LYS A 506 -26.48 26.01 -15.65
C LYS A 506 -26.89 26.64 -14.33
N ASP A 507 -27.97 27.43 -14.34
CA ASP A 507 -28.46 28.12 -13.16
C ASP A 507 -28.94 27.14 -12.08
N GLU A 508 -29.64 26.07 -12.49
CA GLU A 508 -30.11 25.02 -11.60
C GLU A 508 -28.94 24.33 -10.87
N ILE A 509 -27.90 23.91 -11.61
CA ILE A 509 -26.74 23.23 -11.04
C ILE A 509 -25.92 24.17 -10.15
N ILE A 510 -25.80 25.46 -10.50
CA ILE A 510 -25.11 26.44 -9.66
C ILE A 510 -25.89 26.70 -8.36
N GLU A 511 -27.22 26.83 -8.42
CA GLU A 511 -28.05 26.96 -7.22
C GLU A 511 -27.97 25.71 -6.34
N TYR A 512 -27.95 24.52 -6.94
CA TYR A 512 -27.67 23.27 -6.23
C TYR A 512 -26.34 23.33 -5.47
N PHE A 513 -25.24 23.65 -6.17
CA PHE A 513 -23.92 23.70 -5.54
C PHE A 513 -23.78 24.82 -4.50
N LYS A 514 -24.60 25.88 -4.53
CA LYS A 514 -24.65 26.88 -3.45
C LYS A 514 -25.29 26.32 -2.17
N GLY A 515 -26.24 25.39 -2.31
CA GLY A 515 -27.04 24.84 -1.22
C GLY A 515 -26.60 23.47 -0.68
N CYS A 516 -25.79 22.72 -1.44
CA CYS A 516 -25.43 21.36 -1.08
C CYS A 516 -24.43 21.28 0.09
N GLU A 517 -24.50 20.20 0.87
CA GLU A 517 -23.59 19.96 2.00
C GLU A 517 -22.34 19.15 1.60
N THR A 518 -22.46 18.35 0.53
CA THR A 518 -21.42 17.45 0.01
C THR A 518 -20.95 17.87 -1.39
N SER A 519 -19.73 17.47 -1.75
CA SER A 519 -19.18 17.64 -3.10
C SER A 519 -19.35 16.42 -4.00
N SER A 520 -19.98 15.32 -3.54
CA SER A 520 -20.21 14.10 -4.34
C SER A 520 -21.04 14.40 -5.58
N LEU A 521 -20.59 13.90 -6.74
CA LEU A 521 -21.32 14.10 -8.01
C LEU A 521 -22.47 13.11 -8.15
N GLU A 522 -22.35 11.95 -7.50
CA GLU A 522 -23.32 10.87 -7.46
C GLU A 522 -24.53 11.34 -6.65
N THR A 523 -24.29 11.94 -5.48
CA THR A 523 -25.34 12.60 -4.69
C THR A 523 -25.99 13.72 -5.49
N ALA A 524 -25.19 14.54 -6.19
CA ALA A 524 -25.72 15.61 -7.04
C ALA A 524 -26.57 15.06 -8.20
N GLN A 525 -26.18 13.93 -8.79
CA GLN A 525 -26.90 13.28 -9.87
C GLN A 525 -28.22 12.64 -9.38
N GLU A 526 -28.22 12.09 -8.17
CA GLU A 526 -29.43 11.58 -7.52
C GLU A 526 -30.41 12.71 -7.15
N GLU A 527 -29.90 13.80 -6.56
CA GLU A 527 -30.74 14.93 -6.13
C GLU A 527 -31.22 15.80 -7.31
N LEU A 528 -30.49 15.81 -8.42
CA LEU A 528 -30.84 16.47 -9.68
C LEU A 528 -31.34 15.48 -10.75
N SER A 529 -31.88 14.33 -10.35
CA SER A 529 -32.28 13.27 -11.28
C SER A 529 -33.31 13.73 -12.33
N ASP A 530 -34.13 14.73 -11.99
CA ASP A 530 -35.15 15.29 -12.87
C ASP A 530 -34.55 16.00 -14.10
N GLY A 531 -33.31 16.52 -13.99
CA GLY A 531 -32.56 17.14 -15.07
C GLY A 531 -31.79 16.16 -15.96
N ASN A 532 -31.68 14.88 -15.56
CA ASN A 532 -30.97 13.83 -16.30
C ASN A 532 -29.53 14.21 -16.72
N TYR A 533 -28.81 14.89 -15.82
CA TYR A 533 -27.45 15.37 -16.04
C TYR A 533 -26.42 14.23 -16.05
N SER A 534 -25.44 14.32 -16.95
CA SER A 534 -24.28 13.41 -16.95
C SER A 534 -23.29 13.80 -15.85
N LEU A 535 -22.48 12.83 -15.39
CA LEU A 535 -21.42 13.10 -14.41
C LEU A 535 -20.41 14.13 -14.94
N GLU A 536 -20.12 14.13 -16.24
CA GLU A 536 -19.27 15.12 -16.88
C GLU A 536 -19.86 16.53 -16.84
N GLN A 537 -21.18 16.68 -17.07
CA GLN A 537 -21.89 17.96 -16.97
C GLN A 537 -21.86 18.50 -15.53
N LEU A 538 -22.10 17.64 -14.54
CA LEU A 538 -22.01 18.04 -13.13
C LEU A 538 -20.57 18.38 -12.73
N LYS A 539 -19.57 17.62 -13.20
CA LYS A 539 -18.15 17.85 -12.92
C LYS A 539 -17.65 19.17 -13.50
N ILE A 540 -17.97 19.49 -14.76
CA ILE A 540 -17.53 20.77 -15.37
C ILE A 540 -18.17 21.97 -14.66
N MET A 541 -19.43 21.87 -14.24
CA MET A 541 -20.12 22.90 -13.47
C MET A 541 -19.53 23.05 -12.05
N ARG A 542 -19.16 21.95 -11.39
CA ARG A 542 -18.44 21.98 -10.11
C ARG A 542 -17.09 22.70 -10.23
N ILE A 543 -16.34 22.45 -11.32
CA ILE A 543 -15.07 23.13 -11.60
C ILE A 543 -15.29 24.64 -11.78
N LYS A 544 -16.32 25.04 -12.54
CA LYS A 544 -16.71 26.45 -12.69
C LYS A 544 -17.04 27.08 -11.33
N PHE A 545 -17.88 26.41 -10.54
CA PHE A 545 -18.27 26.86 -9.21
C PHE A 545 -17.06 27.05 -8.28
N LEU A 546 -16.13 26.09 -8.23
CA LEU A 546 -14.89 26.21 -7.44
C LEU A 546 -13.99 27.34 -7.92
N SER A 547 -13.94 27.61 -9.23
CA SER A 547 -13.17 28.70 -9.83
C SER A 547 -13.71 30.08 -9.45
N GLU A 548 -15.03 30.22 -9.35
CA GLU A 548 -15.72 31.47 -9.04
C GLU A 548 -15.77 31.79 -7.54
N TYR A 549 -16.12 30.79 -6.72
CA TYR A 549 -16.39 30.99 -5.29
C TYR A 549 -15.20 30.60 -4.39
N GLY A 550 -14.42 29.61 -4.82
CA GLY A 550 -13.32 29.02 -4.04
C GLY A 550 -12.00 29.79 -4.10
N ASN A 551 -11.71 30.53 -5.16
CA ASN A 551 -10.44 31.26 -5.33
C ASN A 551 -10.51 32.77 -5.07
#